data_AF-A0AAW1UE98-F1
#
_entry.id   AF-A0AAW1UE98-F1
#
_cell.length_a   1.000
_cell.length_b   1.000
_cell.length_c   1.000
_cell.angle_alpha   90.00
_cell.angle_beta   90.00
_cell.angle_gamma   90.00
#
_symmetry.space_group_name_H-M   'P 1'
#
loop_
_entity.id
_entity.type
_entity.pdbx_description
1 polymer ?
#
loop_
_entity_poly.entity_id
_entity_poly.type
_entity_poly.pdbx_seq_one_letter_code
_entity_poly.pdbx_strand_id
1 'polypeptide(L)'
;MASGYIHSPRSWKNSRRSRNGYGRGLPKKKGAGGKGVWGLPGSELMETVEDVSDPNFDNENMSNGDIMLKAIVPDEPNLEIKRKLEPIILEYFENGDTHEAAIAIEEFVPKNRRDVVVEQAIELAMDHKPSHRELTSILISDLFNDCVSMADIMKAFENLLANIEDLILDVPDAPNDIGNFIARAVADDCIPPRFVANTKEKSDNEKIQAALERANTLLSIDHGLIRLHNVWGVGGALRPVKLLTKQMTLLLQEFLYSGDIEEASRCLRGLEVPHFYHNWCMKLL
;
A
#
# COMPACT_ATOMS: atom_id res chain seq x y z
N MET A 1 40.81 77.16 3.93
CA MET A 1 41.26 77.75 5.21
C MET A 1 40.31 77.30 6.30
N ALA A 2 40.86 76.81 7.42
CA ALA A 2 40.13 76.18 8.51
C ALA A 2 39.04 77.10 9.11
N SER A 3 37.86 76.55 9.36
CA SER A 3 36.87 77.12 10.28
C SER A 3 36.74 76.17 11.46
N GLY A 4 37.25 76.62 12.62
CA GLY A 4 37.19 75.89 13.87
C GLY A 4 35.80 75.97 14.48
N TYR A 5 35.21 74.83 14.81
CA TYR A 5 34.06 74.76 15.68
C TYR A 5 34.50 74.50 17.12
N ILE A 6 34.22 75.50 17.96
CA ILE A 6 34.38 75.50 19.41
C ILE A 6 33.30 74.59 20.01
N HIS A 7 33.69 73.58 20.80
CA HIS A 7 32.72 72.80 21.59
C HIS A 7 32.27 73.62 22.80
N SER A 8 30.96 73.89 22.88
CA SER A 8 30.29 74.41 24.08
C SER A 8 30.13 73.31 25.15
N PRO A 9 30.19 73.64 26.45
CA PRO A 9 30.11 72.66 27.52
C PRO A 9 28.69 72.07 27.60
N ARG A 10 28.57 70.74 27.46
CA ARG A 10 27.29 70.06 27.56
C ARG A 10 26.76 70.11 29.00
N SER A 11 25.72 70.91 29.19
CA SER A 11 24.94 71.07 30.43
C SER A 11 24.48 69.73 31.00
N TRP A 12 24.86 69.43 32.25
CA TRP A 12 24.50 68.20 32.99
C TRP A 12 23.08 68.26 33.59
N LYS A 13 22.19 69.11 33.08
CA LYS A 13 20.80 69.20 33.54
C LYS A 13 19.89 68.28 32.73
N ASN A 14 20.10 66.97 32.88
CA ASN A 14 19.11 65.89 32.62
C ASN A 14 19.70 64.48 32.86
N SER A 15 20.50 64.31 33.92
CA SER A 15 20.99 63.01 34.33
C SER A 15 19.85 62.19 34.98
N ARG A 16 19.13 61.40 34.16
CA ARG A 16 18.18 60.36 34.61
C ARG A 16 18.93 59.19 35.27
N ARG A 17 19.53 59.42 36.44
CA ARG A 17 20.05 58.34 37.28
C ARG A 17 18.94 57.92 38.26
N SER A 18 18.62 56.63 38.27
CA SER A 18 17.75 56.00 39.27
C SER A 18 18.24 56.35 40.68
N ARG A 19 17.32 56.81 41.55
CA ARG A 19 17.59 57.14 42.96
C ARG A 19 17.37 55.95 43.90
N ASN A 20 17.00 54.78 43.38
CA ASN A 20 16.87 53.59 44.21
C ASN A 20 18.27 52.98 44.34
N GLY A 21 18.75 52.79 45.56
CA GLY A 21 20.10 52.32 45.90
C GLY A 21 20.49 50.93 45.36
N TYR A 22 19.72 50.37 44.44
CA TYR A 22 20.04 49.17 43.68
C TYR A 22 20.52 49.61 42.28
N GLY A 23 21.69 49.11 41.88
CA GLY A 23 22.29 49.43 40.58
C GLY A 23 21.36 49.10 39.40
N ARG A 24 21.74 49.52 38.19
CA ARG A 24 20.93 49.46 36.95
C ARG A 24 20.56 48.03 36.46
N GLY A 25 20.73 46.99 37.27
CA GLY A 25 20.49 45.59 36.89
C GLY A 25 21.44 45.05 35.81
N LEU A 26 22.48 45.83 35.44
CA LEU A 26 23.46 45.43 34.44
C LEU A 26 24.48 44.44 35.05
N PRO A 27 24.88 43.39 34.31
CA PRO A 27 25.94 42.47 34.75
C PRO A 27 27.22 43.23 35.12
N LYS A 28 27.91 42.80 36.18
CA LYS A 28 29.22 43.38 36.51
C LYS A 28 30.22 43.05 35.39
N LYS A 29 31.12 44.00 35.07
CA LYS A 29 32.26 43.73 34.16
C LYS A 29 32.99 42.49 34.69
N LYS A 30 33.03 41.42 33.87
CA LYS A 30 33.50 40.04 34.15
C LYS A 30 32.44 38.97 34.48
N GLY A 31 31.15 39.19 34.20
CA GLY A 31 30.19 38.08 34.04
C GLY A 31 29.68 37.39 35.30
N ALA A 32 30.08 37.82 36.49
CA ALA A 32 29.42 37.39 37.71
C ALA A 32 28.03 38.04 37.81
N GLY A 33 26.98 37.27 37.49
CA GLY A 33 25.58 37.65 37.71
C GLY A 33 25.38 38.01 39.18
N GLY A 34 24.94 39.25 39.44
CA GLY A 34 24.52 39.64 40.78
C GLY A 34 23.21 38.96 41.17
N LYS A 35 22.80 39.12 42.43
CA LYS A 35 21.50 38.65 42.93
C LYS A 35 20.38 39.22 42.03
N GLY A 36 19.74 38.35 41.23
CA GLY A 36 18.67 38.71 40.29
C GLY A 36 19.07 38.98 38.84
N VAL A 37 20.28 38.63 38.40
CA VAL A 37 20.71 38.79 36.99
C VAL A 37 21.29 37.48 36.44
N TRP A 38 20.77 37.02 35.30
CA TRP A 38 21.22 35.81 34.59
C TRP A 38 22.47 36.11 33.77
N GLY A 39 23.65 35.87 34.36
CA GLY A 39 24.94 35.76 33.64
C GLY A 39 25.27 36.85 32.62
N LEU A 40 26.19 36.54 31.69
CA LEU A 40 26.46 37.36 30.51
C LEU A 40 25.69 36.76 29.32
N PRO A 41 24.88 37.52 28.56
CA PRO A 41 24.22 37.00 27.36
C PRO A 41 25.26 36.51 26.34
N GLY A 42 25.10 35.29 25.81
CA GLY A 42 26.04 34.66 24.87
C GLY A 42 27.20 33.89 25.52
N SER A 43 27.21 33.74 26.85
CA SER A 43 28.19 32.87 27.54
C SER A 43 27.92 31.38 27.32
N GLU A 44 26.67 31.04 27.05
CA GLU A 44 26.17 29.72 26.67
C GLU A 44 26.66 29.24 25.29
N LEU A 45 27.24 30.13 24.47
CA LEU A 45 27.80 29.80 23.15
C LEU A 45 29.29 29.42 23.20
N MET A 46 29.94 29.52 24.36
CA MET A 46 31.28 28.95 24.54
C MET A 46 31.16 27.46 24.82
N GLU A 47 31.98 26.66 24.14
CA GLU A 47 32.14 25.23 24.45
C GLU A 47 32.46 25.06 25.94
N THR A 48 31.60 24.34 26.64
CA THR A 48 31.87 23.90 28.00
C THR A 48 33.00 22.89 27.95
N VAL A 49 34.17 23.27 28.47
CA VAL A 49 35.26 22.32 28.66
C VAL A 49 34.85 21.40 29.81
N GLU A 50 34.50 20.16 29.51
CA GLU A 50 34.11 19.19 30.54
C GLU A 50 35.34 18.85 31.40
N ASP A 51 35.23 19.11 32.71
CA ASP A 51 36.30 18.79 33.66
C ASP A 51 36.22 17.31 34.02
N VAL A 52 37.20 16.55 33.52
CA VAL A 52 37.34 15.11 33.76
C VAL A 52 37.51 14.77 35.26
N SER A 53 37.79 15.78 36.09
CA SER A 53 37.92 15.63 37.55
C SER A 53 36.61 15.87 38.33
N ASP A 54 35.49 16.18 37.65
CA ASP A 54 34.20 16.38 38.31
C ASP A 54 33.68 15.05 38.90
N PRO A 55 33.27 14.99 40.18
CA PRO A 55 32.70 13.78 40.78
C PRO A 55 31.45 13.24 40.07
N ASN A 56 30.77 14.08 39.29
CA ASN A 56 29.61 13.74 38.49
C ASN A 56 29.96 13.56 36.99
N PHE A 57 31.26 13.52 36.65
CA PHE A 57 31.74 13.23 35.32
C PHE A 57 31.52 11.75 34.99
N ASP A 58 30.64 11.50 34.02
CA ASP A 58 30.32 10.14 33.59
C ASP A 58 31.33 9.66 32.54
N ASN A 59 32.35 8.92 33.02
CA ASN A 59 33.39 8.33 32.16
C ASN A 59 32.85 7.29 31.16
N GLU A 60 31.62 6.78 31.33
CA GLU A 60 31.04 5.82 30.37
C GLU A 60 30.70 6.47 29.02
N ASN A 61 30.60 7.81 28.97
CA ASN A 61 30.23 8.54 27.76
C ASN A 61 31.44 8.92 26.87
N MET A 62 32.69 8.71 27.33
CA MET A 62 33.91 9.00 26.54
C MET A 62 34.22 7.90 25.51
N SER A 63 33.71 6.70 25.73
CA SER A 63 33.74 5.64 24.73
C SER A 63 32.38 5.68 24.04
N ASN A 64 32.34 6.19 22.81
CA ASN A 64 31.37 5.73 21.82
C ASN A 64 31.69 4.26 21.49
N GLY A 65 31.76 3.39 22.49
CA GLY A 65 31.99 1.97 22.38
C GLY A 65 30.80 1.38 21.65
N ASP A 66 30.97 1.25 20.33
CA ASP A 66 30.09 0.52 19.42
C ASP A 66 28.59 0.69 19.68
N ILE A 67 28.10 1.92 19.84
CA ILE A 67 26.69 2.18 19.54
C ILE A 67 26.55 2.11 18.02
N MET A 68 26.45 0.89 17.50
CA MET A 68 25.96 0.65 16.16
C MET A 68 24.48 1.04 16.14
N LEU A 69 24.21 2.29 15.80
CA LEU A 69 22.89 2.75 15.38
C LEU A 69 22.54 2.00 14.09
N LYS A 70 22.05 0.78 14.23
CA LYS A 70 21.46 0.04 13.11
C LYS A 70 20.18 0.79 12.77
N ALA A 71 20.20 1.56 11.70
CA ALA A 71 18.99 2.17 11.16
C ALA A 71 18.00 1.03 10.87
N ILE A 72 16.99 0.88 11.73
CA ILE A 72 15.82 0.06 11.42
C ILE A 72 15.04 0.92 10.44
N VAL A 73 15.24 0.69 9.14
CA VAL A 73 14.35 1.22 8.11
C VAL A 73 13.01 0.54 8.34
N PRO A 74 11.93 1.25 8.69
CA PRO A 74 10.62 0.64 8.80
C PRO A 74 10.26 -0.03 7.46
N ASP A 75 9.48 -1.11 7.49
CA ASP A 75 8.85 -1.73 6.30
C ASP A 75 7.81 -0.81 5.58
N GLU A 76 7.90 0.50 5.82
CA GLU A 76 7.14 1.57 5.18
C GLU A 76 7.15 1.61 3.64
N PRO A 77 8.18 1.18 2.86
CA PRO A 77 8.11 1.31 1.40
C PRO A 77 6.93 0.56 0.81
N ASN A 78 6.56 -0.61 1.34
CA ASN A 78 5.49 -1.42 0.77
C ASN A 78 4.11 -0.81 1.05
N LEU A 79 3.88 -0.33 2.27
CA LEU A 79 2.59 0.27 2.62
C LEU A 79 2.34 1.56 1.82
N GLU A 80 3.36 2.40 1.65
CA GLU A 80 3.22 3.61 0.83
C GLU A 80 2.97 3.27 -0.65
N ILE A 81 3.64 2.23 -1.18
CA ILE A 81 3.38 1.72 -2.54
C ILE A 81 1.93 1.23 -2.64
N LYS A 82 1.47 0.38 -1.72
CA LYS A 82 0.11 -0.16 -1.69
C LYS A 82 -0.94 0.97 -1.70
N ARG A 83 -0.74 2.02 -0.88
CA ARG A 83 -1.62 3.19 -0.83
C ARG A 83 -1.69 3.99 -2.13
N LYS A 84 -0.59 4.05 -2.90
CA LYS A 84 -0.56 4.71 -4.21
C LYS A 84 -1.13 3.83 -5.32
N LEU A 85 -0.97 2.51 -5.19
CA LEU A 85 -1.51 1.53 -6.12
C LEU A 85 -3.03 1.40 -6.05
N GLU A 86 -3.60 1.52 -4.85
CA GLU A 86 -5.05 1.39 -4.64
C GLU A 86 -5.89 2.23 -5.60
N PRO A 87 -5.72 3.57 -5.72
CA PRO A 87 -6.51 4.36 -6.66
C PRO A 87 -6.30 3.95 -8.13
N ILE A 88 -5.09 3.53 -8.51
CA ILE A 88 -4.77 3.09 -9.89
C ILE A 88 -5.54 1.80 -10.22
N ILE A 89 -5.55 0.85 -9.30
CA ILE A 89 -6.24 -0.44 -9.48
C ILE A 89 -7.76 -0.23 -9.47
N LEU A 90 -8.27 0.64 -8.60
CA LEU A 90 -9.70 0.95 -8.56
C LEU A 90 -10.18 1.66 -9.83
N GLU A 91 -9.39 2.58 -10.39
CA GLU A 91 -9.68 3.20 -11.69
C GLU A 91 -9.68 2.16 -12.81
N TYR A 92 -8.70 1.26 -12.81
CA TYR A 92 -8.66 0.13 -13.73
C TYR A 92 -9.90 -0.77 -13.66
N PHE A 93 -10.46 -1.02 -12.46
CA PHE A 93 -11.69 -1.80 -12.34
C PHE A 93 -12.91 -1.14 -13.00
N GLU A 94 -12.93 0.18 -13.10
CA GLU A 94 -14.02 0.92 -13.74
C GLU A 94 -13.87 0.98 -15.27
N ASN A 95 -12.64 1.19 -15.78
CA ASN A 95 -12.41 1.41 -17.21
C ASN A 95 -11.87 0.18 -17.98
N GLY A 96 -11.22 -0.76 -17.30
CA GLY A 96 -10.56 -1.92 -17.89
C GLY A 96 -9.34 -1.62 -18.76
N ASP A 97 -8.75 -0.42 -18.66
CA ASP A 97 -7.60 -0.01 -19.47
C ASP A 97 -6.27 -0.47 -18.85
N THR A 98 -5.74 -1.57 -19.35
CA THR A 98 -4.47 -2.14 -18.87
C THR A 98 -3.26 -1.29 -19.26
N HIS A 99 -3.34 -0.52 -20.34
CA HIS A 99 -2.23 0.31 -20.80
C HIS A 99 -2.04 1.53 -19.90
N GLU A 100 -3.14 2.21 -19.55
CA GLU A 100 -3.10 3.34 -18.61
C GLU A 100 -2.59 2.89 -17.23
N ALA A 101 -3.09 1.75 -16.73
CA ALA A 101 -2.61 1.16 -15.48
C ALA A 101 -1.10 0.85 -15.53
N ALA A 102 -0.62 0.26 -16.64
CA ALA A 102 0.81 -0.04 -16.83
C ALA A 102 1.69 1.20 -16.73
N ILE A 103 1.32 2.30 -17.41
CA ILE A 103 2.06 3.57 -17.37
C ILE A 103 2.12 4.12 -15.94
N ALA A 104 0.98 4.16 -15.25
CA ALA A 104 0.91 4.67 -13.88
C ALA A 104 1.75 3.82 -12.91
N ILE A 105 1.69 2.49 -13.03
CA ILE A 105 2.52 1.59 -12.21
C ILE A 105 4.01 1.79 -12.53
N GLU A 106 4.36 2.03 -13.80
CA GLU A 106 5.74 2.29 -14.22
C GLU A 106 6.35 3.57 -13.67
N GLU A 107 5.55 4.61 -13.53
CA GLU A 107 5.98 5.89 -12.99
C GLU A 107 6.32 5.80 -11.48
N PHE A 108 5.50 5.08 -10.70
CA PHE A 108 5.59 5.12 -9.24
C PHE A 108 6.25 3.89 -8.60
N VAL A 109 6.19 2.70 -9.22
CA VAL A 109 6.63 1.45 -8.59
C VAL A 109 8.02 1.03 -9.09
N PRO A 110 9.03 0.98 -8.20
CA PRO A 110 10.35 0.48 -8.54
C PRO A 110 10.31 -0.95 -9.08
N LYS A 111 11.16 -1.26 -10.07
CA LYS A 111 11.22 -2.59 -10.71
C LYS A 111 11.48 -3.75 -9.74
N ASN A 112 12.19 -3.50 -8.64
CA ASN A 112 12.50 -4.51 -7.62
C ASN A 112 11.37 -4.73 -6.58
N ARG A 113 10.24 -4.06 -6.75
CA ARG A 113 9.06 -4.12 -5.86
C ARG A 113 7.77 -4.42 -6.64
N ARG A 114 7.88 -5.01 -7.83
CA ARG A 114 6.74 -5.29 -8.71
C ARG A 114 5.87 -6.44 -8.22
N ASP A 115 6.38 -7.28 -7.32
CA ASP A 115 5.62 -8.25 -6.54
C ASP A 115 4.45 -7.60 -5.77
N VAL A 116 4.67 -6.41 -5.20
CA VAL A 116 3.65 -5.67 -4.43
C VAL A 116 2.46 -5.25 -5.30
N VAL A 117 2.67 -5.05 -6.61
CA VAL A 117 1.60 -4.70 -7.56
C VAL A 117 0.60 -5.84 -7.67
N VAL A 118 1.11 -7.06 -7.88
CA VAL A 118 0.30 -8.27 -8.03
C VAL A 118 -0.39 -8.61 -6.72
N GLU A 119 0.34 -8.51 -5.60
CA GLU A 119 -0.20 -8.73 -4.25
C GLU A 119 -1.37 -7.79 -3.97
N GLN A 120 -1.18 -6.47 -4.15
CA GLN A 120 -2.22 -5.48 -3.91
C GLN A 120 -3.43 -5.63 -4.82
N ALA A 121 -3.21 -5.95 -6.11
CA ALA A 121 -4.30 -6.13 -7.07
C ALA A 121 -5.17 -7.34 -6.73
N ILE A 122 -4.59 -8.42 -6.21
CA ILE A 122 -5.31 -9.61 -5.75
C ILE A 122 -6.04 -9.32 -4.44
N GLU A 123 -5.38 -8.70 -3.46
CA GLU A 123 -6.01 -8.30 -2.18
C GLU A 123 -7.27 -7.46 -2.41
N LEU A 124 -7.16 -6.38 -3.20
CA LEU A 124 -8.31 -5.54 -3.52
C LEU A 124 -9.41 -6.31 -4.25
N ALA A 125 -9.06 -7.17 -5.22
CA ALA A 125 -10.06 -7.92 -5.98
C ALA A 125 -10.83 -8.94 -5.13
N MET A 126 -10.21 -9.52 -4.11
CA MET A 126 -10.87 -10.47 -3.20
C MET A 126 -11.97 -9.78 -2.38
N ASP A 127 -11.75 -8.53 -1.96
CA ASP A 127 -12.74 -7.69 -1.25
C ASP A 127 -13.87 -7.15 -2.15
N HIS A 128 -13.78 -7.37 -3.45
CA HIS A 128 -14.70 -6.82 -4.45
C HIS A 128 -15.51 -7.91 -5.18
N LYS A 129 -16.10 -7.53 -6.31
CA LYS A 129 -16.99 -8.37 -7.11
C LYS A 129 -16.20 -9.39 -7.94
N PRO A 130 -16.81 -10.53 -8.31
CA PRO A 130 -16.18 -11.49 -9.23
C PRO A 130 -15.70 -10.88 -10.55
N SER A 131 -16.39 -9.87 -11.10
CA SER A 131 -15.90 -9.15 -12.28
C SER A 131 -14.56 -8.44 -12.07
N HIS A 132 -14.27 -7.94 -10.87
CA HIS A 132 -12.98 -7.32 -10.57
C HIS A 132 -11.87 -8.38 -10.44
N ARG A 133 -12.20 -9.59 -9.97
CA ARG A 133 -11.25 -10.73 -9.93
C ARG A 133 -10.87 -11.21 -11.34
N GLU A 134 -11.83 -11.18 -12.26
CA GLU A 134 -11.57 -11.39 -13.69
C GLU A 134 -10.63 -10.29 -14.24
N LEU A 135 -10.93 -9.02 -13.99
CA LEU A 135 -10.08 -7.92 -14.43
C LEU A 135 -8.67 -8.02 -13.86
N THR A 136 -8.51 -8.35 -12.58
CA THR A 136 -7.17 -8.57 -12.00
C THR A 136 -6.42 -9.70 -12.69
N SER A 137 -7.10 -10.78 -13.06
CA SER A 137 -6.47 -11.88 -13.81
C SER A 137 -5.96 -11.41 -15.18
N ILE A 138 -6.77 -10.60 -15.89
CA ILE A 138 -6.39 -9.99 -17.16
C ILE A 138 -5.22 -9.02 -16.97
N LEU A 139 -5.28 -8.14 -15.96
CA LEU A 139 -4.22 -7.20 -15.64
C LEU A 139 -2.89 -7.90 -15.40
N ILE A 140 -2.87 -8.97 -14.59
CA ILE A 140 -1.65 -9.74 -14.32
C ILE A 140 -1.08 -10.32 -15.62
N SER A 141 -1.92 -10.87 -16.49
CA SER A 141 -1.51 -11.43 -17.78
C SER A 141 -0.98 -10.34 -18.73
N ASP A 142 -1.62 -9.18 -18.78
CA ASP A 142 -1.24 -8.08 -19.68
C ASP A 142 0.03 -7.36 -19.21
N LEU A 143 0.24 -7.26 -17.89
CA LEU A 143 1.45 -6.68 -17.30
C LEU A 143 2.67 -7.62 -17.36
N PHE A 144 2.44 -8.91 -17.63
CA PHE A 144 3.49 -9.92 -17.65
C PHE A 144 4.48 -9.70 -18.81
N ASN A 145 5.78 -9.83 -18.52
CA ASN A 145 6.94 -9.53 -19.39
C ASN A 145 7.28 -8.05 -19.59
N ASP A 146 6.30 -7.14 -19.54
CA ASP A 146 6.54 -5.72 -19.73
C ASP A 146 6.75 -4.98 -18.39
N CYS A 147 5.78 -5.09 -17.49
CA CYS A 147 5.78 -4.38 -16.21
C CYS A 147 6.15 -5.26 -15.02
N VAL A 148 5.83 -6.55 -15.08
CA VAL A 148 5.99 -7.52 -13.98
C VAL A 148 6.64 -8.81 -14.51
N SER A 149 7.59 -9.35 -13.77
CA SER A 149 8.28 -10.60 -14.13
C SER A 149 7.62 -11.84 -13.51
N MET A 150 7.96 -13.03 -14.02
CA MET A 150 7.50 -14.30 -13.45
C MET A 150 7.90 -14.44 -11.98
N ALA A 151 9.09 -13.98 -11.62
CA ALA A 151 9.59 -14.02 -10.26
C ALA A 151 8.76 -13.12 -9.32
N ASP A 152 8.32 -11.96 -9.82
CA ASP A 152 7.47 -11.04 -9.05
C ASP A 152 6.09 -11.65 -8.80
N ILE A 153 5.47 -12.28 -9.81
CA ILE A 153 4.17 -12.96 -9.68
C ILE A 153 4.26 -14.13 -8.70
N MET A 154 5.31 -14.97 -8.83
CA MET A 154 5.54 -16.08 -7.89
C MET A 154 5.72 -15.58 -6.46
N LYS A 155 6.51 -14.52 -6.26
CA LYS A 155 6.75 -13.92 -4.96
C LYS A 155 5.48 -13.32 -4.35
N ALA A 156 4.64 -12.67 -5.16
CA ALA A 156 3.35 -12.16 -4.72
C ALA A 156 2.43 -13.29 -4.22
N PHE A 157 2.34 -14.41 -4.97
CA PHE A 157 1.59 -15.58 -4.50
C PHE A 157 2.17 -16.20 -3.24
N GLU A 158 3.50 -16.28 -3.09
CA GLU A 158 4.15 -16.74 -1.86
C GLU A 158 3.79 -15.83 -0.66
N ASN A 159 3.79 -14.50 -0.84
CA ASN A 159 3.39 -13.55 0.20
C ASN A 159 1.91 -13.71 0.57
N LEU A 160 1.01 -13.81 -0.42
CA LEU A 160 -0.43 -14.00 -0.21
C LEU A 160 -0.73 -15.30 0.55
N LEU A 161 -0.04 -16.39 0.18
CA LEU A 161 -0.19 -17.67 0.88
C LEU A 161 0.39 -17.62 2.30
N ALA A 162 1.48 -16.89 2.53
CA ALA A 162 2.04 -16.71 3.87
C ALA A 162 1.09 -15.90 4.78
N ASN A 163 0.37 -14.93 4.22
CA ASN A 163 -0.59 -14.07 4.93
C ASN A 163 -2.03 -14.61 4.88
N ILE A 164 -2.25 -15.84 4.43
CA ILE A 164 -3.60 -16.37 4.17
C ILE A 164 -4.50 -16.39 5.40
N GLU A 165 -3.94 -16.59 6.60
CA GLU A 165 -4.71 -16.60 7.85
C GLU A 165 -5.29 -15.23 8.19
N ASP A 166 -4.53 -14.17 7.92
CA ASP A 166 -4.99 -12.79 8.10
C ASP A 166 -6.03 -12.44 7.02
N LEU A 167 -5.78 -12.82 5.77
CA LEU A 167 -6.71 -12.57 4.65
C LEU A 167 -8.08 -13.24 4.87
N ILE A 168 -8.13 -14.40 5.54
CA ILE A 168 -9.39 -15.09 5.86
C ILE A 168 -10.28 -14.28 6.82
N LEU A 169 -9.69 -13.41 7.65
CA LEU A 169 -10.45 -12.61 8.60
C LEU A 169 -11.40 -11.63 7.90
N ASP A 170 -10.95 -11.07 6.77
CA ASP A 170 -11.73 -10.14 5.96
C ASP A 170 -12.49 -10.88 4.84
N VAL A 171 -11.84 -11.85 4.20
CA VAL A 171 -12.41 -12.64 3.10
C VAL A 171 -12.39 -14.13 3.44
N PRO A 172 -13.48 -14.72 3.94
CA PRO A 172 -13.50 -16.11 4.39
C PRO A 172 -13.20 -17.12 3.26
N ASP A 173 -13.41 -16.73 2.00
CA ASP A 173 -13.16 -17.55 0.81
C ASP A 173 -11.77 -17.31 0.18
N ALA A 174 -10.88 -16.55 0.84
CA ALA A 174 -9.54 -16.21 0.34
C ALA A 174 -8.73 -17.43 -0.16
N PRO A 175 -8.75 -18.62 0.49
CA PRO A 175 -8.04 -19.78 -0.03
C PRO A 175 -8.53 -20.21 -1.42
N ASN A 176 -9.85 -20.17 -1.65
CA ASN A 176 -10.41 -20.54 -2.95
C ASN A 176 -10.09 -19.49 -4.01
N ASP A 177 -10.19 -18.20 -3.65
CA ASP A 177 -9.86 -17.10 -4.55
C ASP A 177 -8.38 -17.12 -4.95
N ILE A 178 -7.46 -17.24 -4.00
CA ILE A 178 -6.02 -17.38 -4.29
C ILE A 178 -5.77 -18.61 -5.17
N GLY A 179 -6.41 -19.75 -4.88
CA GLY A 179 -6.31 -20.96 -5.71
C GLY A 179 -6.79 -20.75 -7.16
N ASN A 180 -7.88 -20.01 -7.35
CA ASN A 180 -8.38 -19.64 -8.68
C ASN A 180 -7.38 -18.71 -9.42
N PHE A 181 -6.82 -17.70 -8.74
CA PHE A 181 -5.81 -16.80 -9.31
C PHE A 181 -4.53 -17.57 -9.71
N ILE A 182 -4.06 -18.50 -8.88
CA ILE A 182 -2.91 -19.34 -9.20
C ILE A 182 -3.20 -20.19 -10.44
N ALA A 183 -4.35 -20.86 -10.50
CA ALA A 183 -4.74 -21.65 -11.66
C ALA A 183 -4.82 -20.80 -12.94
N ARG A 184 -5.33 -19.57 -12.83
CA ARG A 184 -5.44 -18.64 -13.94
C ARG A 184 -4.06 -18.16 -14.42
N ALA A 185 -3.17 -17.79 -13.51
CA ALA A 185 -1.80 -17.40 -13.82
C ALA A 185 -0.97 -18.54 -14.44
N VAL A 186 -1.23 -19.80 -14.04
CA VAL A 186 -0.65 -20.97 -14.70
C VAL A 186 -1.21 -21.16 -16.11
N ALA A 187 -2.52 -20.97 -16.30
CA ALA A 187 -3.17 -21.13 -17.60
C ALA A 187 -2.80 -20.03 -18.61
N ASP A 188 -2.47 -18.83 -18.12
CA ASP A 188 -1.99 -17.70 -18.92
C ASP A 188 -0.45 -17.69 -19.06
N ASP A 189 0.23 -18.81 -18.73
CA ASP A 189 1.69 -18.99 -18.82
C ASP A 189 2.53 -17.96 -18.05
N CYS A 190 1.92 -17.24 -17.10
CA CYS A 190 2.59 -16.24 -16.26
C CYS A 190 3.49 -16.88 -15.21
N ILE A 191 3.13 -18.07 -14.73
CA ILE A 191 3.90 -18.88 -13.80
C ILE A 191 3.88 -20.36 -14.20
N PRO A 192 4.93 -21.15 -13.89
CA PRO A 192 4.99 -22.53 -14.32
C PRO A 192 4.14 -23.45 -13.43
N PRO A 193 3.53 -24.53 -13.97
CA PRO A 193 2.72 -25.47 -13.17
C PRO A 193 3.46 -26.07 -11.97
N ARG A 194 4.78 -26.24 -12.07
CA ARG A 194 5.65 -26.73 -10.98
C ARG A 194 5.61 -25.86 -9.73
N PHE A 195 5.21 -24.59 -9.84
CA PHE A 195 5.03 -23.70 -8.70
C PHE A 195 4.06 -24.32 -7.69
N VAL A 196 2.91 -24.82 -8.17
CA VAL A 196 1.88 -25.40 -7.30
C VAL A 196 2.40 -26.63 -6.55
N ALA A 197 3.12 -27.52 -7.25
CA ALA A 197 3.71 -28.72 -6.63
C ALA A 197 4.77 -28.35 -5.59
N ASN A 198 5.72 -27.47 -5.95
CA ASN A 198 6.81 -27.07 -5.05
C ASN A 198 6.31 -26.37 -3.78
N THR A 199 5.30 -25.50 -3.91
CA THR A 199 4.74 -24.78 -2.76
C THR A 199 3.93 -25.71 -1.86
N LYS A 200 3.28 -26.74 -2.45
CA LYS A 200 2.55 -27.78 -1.72
C LYS A 200 3.49 -28.63 -0.87
N GLU A 201 4.68 -28.95 -1.36
CA GLU A 201 5.69 -29.71 -0.62
C GLU A 201 6.37 -28.92 0.50
N LYS A 202 6.41 -27.59 0.40
CA LYS A 202 7.11 -26.71 1.35
C LYS A 202 6.29 -26.36 2.60
N SER A 203 4.98 -26.52 2.59
CA SER A 203 4.10 -26.01 3.65
C SER A 203 3.08 -27.04 4.09
N ASP A 204 2.92 -27.24 5.40
CA ASP A 204 1.92 -28.16 5.97
C ASP A 204 0.64 -27.44 6.44
N ASN A 205 0.51 -26.14 6.17
CA ASN A 205 -0.65 -25.36 6.60
C ASN A 205 -1.90 -25.76 5.79
N GLU A 206 -2.96 -26.18 6.49
CA GLU A 206 -4.23 -26.62 5.90
C GLU A 206 -4.83 -25.58 4.94
N LYS A 207 -4.74 -24.28 5.25
CA LYS A 207 -5.30 -23.22 4.42
C LYS A 207 -4.53 -23.02 3.12
N ILE A 208 -3.20 -23.08 3.20
CA ILE A 208 -2.33 -23.04 2.02
C ILE A 208 -2.57 -24.28 1.15
N GLN A 209 -2.66 -25.46 1.77
CA GLN A 209 -2.98 -26.72 1.10
C GLN A 209 -4.33 -26.64 0.38
N ALA A 210 -5.37 -26.10 1.02
CA ALA A 210 -6.67 -25.90 0.40
C ALA A 210 -6.61 -25.01 -0.87
N ALA A 211 -5.86 -23.90 -0.81
CA ALA A 211 -5.67 -23.02 -1.97
C ALA A 211 -4.94 -23.72 -3.13
N LEU A 212 -3.87 -24.47 -2.81
CA LEU A 212 -3.09 -25.20 -3.81
C LEU A 212 -3.84 -26.41 -4.38
N GLU A 213 -4.67 -27.07 -3.58
CA GLU A 213 -5.57 -28.14 -4.03
C GLU A 213 -6.65 -27.59 -4.95
N ARG A 214 -7.24 -26.45 -4.61
CA ARG A 214 -8.15 -25.73 -5.49
C ARG A 214 -7.50 -25.46 -6.84
N ALA A 215 -6.28 -24.91 -6.86
CA ALA A 215 -5.56 -24.65 -8.10
C ALA A 215 -5.32 -25.94 -8.92
N ASN A 216 -4.84 -27.01 -8.26
CA ASN A 216 -4.61 -28.30 -8.91
C ASN A 216 -5.88 -28.91 -9.51
N THR A 217 -7.00 -28.88 -8.78
CA THR A 217 -8.26 -29.41 -9.27
C THR A 217 -8.68 -28.71 -10.56
N LEU A 218 -8.59 -27.37 -10.60
CA LEU A 218 -8.92 -26.58 -11.79
C LEU A 218 -8.02 -26.89 -12.99
N LEU A 219 -6.72 -27.05 -12.75
CA LEU A 219 -5.74 -27.37 -13.79
C LEU A 219 -5.88 -28.82 -14.30
N SER A 220 -6.38 -29.74 -13.47
CA SER A 220 -6.54 -31.16 -13.81
C SER A 220 -7.82 -31.50 -14.59
N ILE A 221 -8.81 -30.59 -14.62
CA ILE A 221 -10.09 -30.82 -15.30
C ILE A 221 -9.88 -30.83 -16.83
N ASP A 222 -10.47 -31.81 -17.53
CA ASP A 222 -10.49 -31.85 -19.00
C ASP A 222 -11.12 -30.57 -19.58
N HIS A 223 -10.46 -29.99 -20.58
CA HIS A 223 -10.77 -28.64 -21.11
C HIS A 223 -10.66 -27.51 -20.08
N GLY A 224 -9.91 -27.72 -18.98
CA GLY A 224 -9.73 -26.78 -17.87
C GLY A 224 -9.29 -25.39 -18.30
N LEU A 225 -8.38 -25.29 -19.28
CA LEU A 225 -7.90 -24.01 -19.81
C LEU A 225 -9.05 -23.13 -20.37
N ILE A 226 -10.01 -23.73 -21.10
CA ILE A 226 -11.15 -23.00 -21.67
C ILE A 226 -12.13 -22.60 -20.56
N ARG A 227 -12.27 -23.44 -19.52
CA ARG A 227 -13.17 -23.18 -18.39
C ARG A 227 -12.61 -22.17 -17.40
N LEU A 228 -11.29 -22.05 -17.31
CA LEU A 228 -10.61 -21.08 -16.44
C LEU A 228 -10.91 -19.63 -16.83
N HIS A 229 -11.22 -19.35 -18.11
CA HIS A 229 -11.71 -18.04 -18.53
C HIS A 229 -13.01 -17.59 -17.85
N ASN A 230 -13.77 -18.53 -17.25
CA ASN A 230 -15.01 -18.22 -16.54
C ASN A 230 -14.93 -18.61 -15.06
N VAL A 231 -13.73 -18.78 -14.49
CA VAL A 231 -13.56 -19.18 -13.08
C VAL A 231 -14.21 -18.17 -12.11
N TRP A 232 -14.21 -16.89 -12.51
CA TRP A 232 -14.83 -15.78 -11.79
C TRP A 232 -16.28 -15.51 -12.22
N GLY A 233 -16.81 -16.30 -13.14
CA GLY A 233 -18.13 -16.10 -13.74
C GLY A 233 -18.11 -15.29 -15.04
N VAL A 234 -19.31 -15.13 -15.59
CA VAL A 234 -19.56 -14.58 -16.94
C VAL A 234 -20.18 -13.17 -16.90
N GLY A 235 -20.32 -12.60 -15.71
CA GLY A 235 -20.88 -11.27 -15.46
C GLY A 235 -19.86 -10.15 -15.60
N GLY A 236 -20.35 -8.92 -15.44
CA GLY A 236 -19.55 -7.68 -15.46
C GLY A 236 -19.98 -6.70 -16.54
N ALA A 237 -19.90 -5.41 -16.22
CA ALA A 237 -20.31 -4.32 -17.11
C ALA A 237 -19.45 -4.21 -18.38
N LEU A 238 -18.18 -4.59 -18.30
CA LEU A 238 -17.23 -4.57 -19.42
C LEU A 238 -17.37 -5.77 -20.37
N ARG A 239 -18.25 -6.74 -20.07
CA ARG A 239 -18.47 -7.89 -20.94
C ARG A 239 -19.25 -7.48 -22.21
N PRO A 240 -18.97 -8.10 -23.38
CA PRO A 240 -19.69 -7.78 -24.61
C PRO A 240 -21.21 -7.99 -24.47
N VAL A 241 -22.01 -7.03 -24.95
CA VAL A 241 -23.50 -7.08 -24.88
C VAL A 241 -24.07 -8.36 -25.47
N LYS A 242 -23.44 -8.91 -26.52
CA LYS A 242 -23.83 -10.19 -27.12
C LYS A 242 -23.72 -11.36 -26.14
N LEU A 243 -22.65 -11.39 -25.34
CA LEU A 243 -22.44 -12.41 -24.31
C LEU A 243 -23.49 -12.26 -23.22
N LEU A 244 -23.70 -11.04 -22.70
CA LEU A 244 -24.70 -10.76 -21.68
C LEU A 244 -26.11 -11.14 -22.15
N THR A 245 -26.45 -10.81 -23.40
CA THR A 245 -27.76 -11.17 -23.99
C THR A 245 -27.94 -12.68 -24.07
N LYS A 246 -26.88 -13.43 -24.41
CA LYS A 246 -26.91 -14.91 -24.44
C LYS A 246 -27.09 -15.49 -23.04
N GLN A 247 -26.33 -15.00 -22.06
CA GLN A 247 -26.47 -15.46 -20.67
C GLN A 247 -27.88 -15.17 -20.13
N MET A 248 -28.43 -14.00 -20.44
CA MET A 248 -29.79 -13.65 -20.09
C MET A 248 -30.82 -14.63 -20.66
N THR A 249 -30.65 -15.04 -21.92
CA THR A 249 -31.54 -16.01 -22.56
C THR A 249 -31.44 -17.39 -21.90
N LEU A 250 -30.23 -17.85 -21.56
CA LEU A 250 -30.02 -19.15 -20.91
C LEU A 250 -30.66 -19.16 -19.52
N LEU A 251 -30.46 -18.11 -18.74
CA LEU A 251 -31.04 -17.94 -17.41
C LEU A 251 -32.58 -17.94 -17.48
N LEU A 252 -33.18 -17.24 -18.45
CA LEU A 252 -34.63 -17.27 -18.68
C LEU A 252 -35.13 -18.67 -19.00
N GLN A 253 -34.44 -19.38 -19.89
CA GLN A 253 -34.81 -20.74 -20.25
C GLN A 253 -34.77 -21.65 -19.01
N GLU A 254 -33.68 -21.60 -18.24
CA GLU A 254 -33.53 -22.37 -17.01
C GLU A 254 -34.63 -22.06 -16.00
N PHE A 255 -34.99 -20.79 -15.83
CA PHE A 255 -36.10 -20.39 -14.96
C PHE A 255 -37.45 -20.93 -15.45
N LEU A 256 -37.73 -20.87 -16.75
CA LEU A 256 -38.99 -21.40 -17.32
C LEU A 256 -39.12 -22.92 -17.14
N TYR A 257 -38.00 -23.65 -17.13
CA TYR A 257 -38.01 -25.10 -16.88
C TYR A 257 -38.05 -25.47 -15.40
N SER A 258 -37.32 -24.74 -14.55
CA SER A 258 -37.17 -25.07 -13.12
C SER A 258 -38.26 -24.46 -12.24
N GLY A 259 -38.74 -23.26 -12.57
CA GLY A 259 -39.59 -22.43 -11.71
C GLY A 259 -38.86 -21.86 -10.49
N ASP A 260 -37.54 -22.00 -10.38
CA ASP A 260 -36.77 -21.59 -9.21
C ASP A 260 -36.45 -20.08 -9.26
N ILE A 261 -37.22 -19.30 -8.49
CA ILE A 261 -37.07 -17.85 -8.42
C ILE A 261 -35.77 -17.45 -7.70
N GLU A 262 -35.34 -18.23 -6.70
CA GLU A 262 -34.16 -17.90 -5.90
C GLU A 262 -32.89 -18.09 -6.73
N GLU A 263 -32.78 -19.22 -7.43
CA GLU A 263 -31.66 -19.45 -8.34
C GLU A 263 -31.64 -18.44 -9.49
N ALA A 264 -32.81 -18.11 -10.04
CA ALA A 264 -32.89 -17.10 -11.09
C ALA A 264 -32.45 -15.71 -10.58
N SER A 265 -32.85 -15.33 -9.37
CA SER A 265 -32.43 -14.08 -8.74
C SER A 265 -30.93 -14.05 -8.47
N ARG A 266 -30.37 -15.18 -8.00
CA ARG A 266 -28.93 -15.34 -7.74
C ARG A 266 -28.12 -15.17 -9.01
N CYS A 267 -28.50 -15.88 -10.08
CA CYS A 267 -27.85 -15.77 -11.39
C CYS A 267 -27.97 -14.37 -11.98
N LEU A 268 -29.11 -13.70 -11.81
CA LEU A 268 -29.32 -12.35 -12.32
C LEU A 268 -28.41 -11.33 -11.62
N ARG A 269 -28.27 -11.44 -10.29
CA ARG A 269 -27.31 -10.62 -9.52
C ARG A 269 -25.87 -10.91 -9.94
N GLY A 270 -25.54 -12.17 -10.19
CA GLY A 270 -24.22 -12.59 -10.66
C GLY A 270 -23.81 -12.07 -12.04
N LEU A 271 -24.74 -11.54 -12.85
CA LEU A 271 -24.41 -10.86 -14.10
C LEU A 271 -23.87 -9.44 -13.88
N GLU A 272 -24.10 -8.84 -12.71
CA GLU A 272 -23.59 -7.52 -12.30
C GLU A 272 -23.98 -6.36 -13.24
N VAL A 273 -25.11 -6.46 -13.93
CA VAL A 273 -25.58 -5.46 -14.90
C VAL A 273 -27.00 -4.96 -14.59
N PRO A 274 -27.20 -4.20 -13.49
CA PRO A 274 -28.53 -3.79 -13.03
C PRO A 274 -29.29 -2.95 -14.07
N HIS A 275 -28.59 -2.13 -14.85
CA HIS A 275 -29.20 -1.33 -15.90
C HIS A 275 -29.66 -2.16 -17.12
N PHE A 276 -29.20 -3.40 -17.25
CA PHE A 276 -29.58 -4.32 -18.31
C PHE A 276 -30.80 -5.19 -17.96
N TYR A 277 -31.36 -5.04 -16.76
CA TYR A 277 -32.53 -5.82 -16.31
C TYR A 277 -33.79 -5.54 -17.12
N HIS A 278 -33.90 -4.40 -17.82
CA HIS A 278 -35.02 -4.16 -18.73
C HIS A 278 -35.09 -5.22 -19.86
N ASN A 279 -33.94 -5.77 -20.28
CA ASN A 279 -33.89 -6.86 -21.26
C ASN A 279 -34.42 -8.18 -20.69
N TRP A 280 -34.37 -8.37 -19.37
CA TRP A 280 -35.05 -9.48 -18.69
C TRP A 280 -36.56 -9.37 -18.85
N CYS A 281 -37.10 -8.22 -18.45
CA CYS A 281 -38.54 -7.96 -18.43
C CYS A 281 -39.13 -8.04 -19.84
N MET A 282 -38.43 -7.48 -20.85
CA MET A 282 -38.89 -7.55 -22.23
C MET A 282 -38.91 -8.97 -22.82
N LYS A 283 -38.10 -9.90 -22.30
CA LYS A 283 -38.07 -11.29 -22.78
C LYS A 283 -38.98 -12.24 -21.99
N LEU A 284 -39.42 -11.84 -20.79
CA LEU A 284 -40.41 -12.58 -20.00
C LEU A 284 -41.85 -12.31 -20.44
N LEU A 285 -42.12 -11.12 -20.98
CA LEU A 285 -43.42 -10.72 -21.54
C LEU A 285 -43.58 -11.23 -22.97
#